data_AF-A0A1I1Z7I9-F1
#
_entry.id   AF-A0A1I1Z7I9-F1
#
_cell.length_a   1.000
_cell.length_b   1.000
_cell.length_c   1.000
_cell.angle_alpha   90.00
_cell.angle_beta   90.00
_cell.angle_gamma   90.00
#
_symmetry.space_group_name_H-M   'P 1'
#
loop_
_entity.id
_entity.type
_entity.pdbx_description
1 polymer ?
#
loop_
_entity_poly.entity_id
_entity_poly.type
_entity_poly.pdbx_seq_one_letter_code
_entity_poly.pdbx_strand_id
1 'polypeptide(L)'
;MAISDDTAVYCPKVLTENSPTSPLGRAFHPTDDEADPQTNLLADLAGINMAINVLNGILANSESFRDRRAYEVAGEDGELPLPPTCVEGVFAAVHYLSRYGESLGYRAMAGVES
;
A
#
# COMPACT_ATOMS: atom_id res chain seq x y z
N MET A 1 -7.13 -15.77 21.75
CA MET A 1 -7.29 -14.69 20.77
C MET A 1 -5.89 -14.39 20.26
N ALA A 2 -5.49 -14.99 19.13
CA ALA A 2 -4.13 -14.84 18.61
C ALA A 2 -4.05 -13.51 17.88
N ILE A 3 -3.20 -12.62 18.35
CA ILE A 3 -2.80 -11.42 17.63
C ILE A 3 -2.01 -11.95 16.44
N SER A 4 -2.51 -11.76 15.22
CA SER A 4 -1.73 -12.08 14.02
C SER A 4 -0.52 -11.17 14.05
N ASP A 5 0.65 -11.76 14.26
CA ASP A 5 1.93 -11.08 14.18
C ASP A 5 2.22 -10.88 12.69
N ASP A 6 1.67 -9.81 12.14
CA ASP A 6 1.78 -9.43 10.72
C ASP A 6 3.14 -8.76 10.44
N THR A 7 4.17 -9.18 11.18
CA THR A 7 5.55 -8.98 10.79
C THR A 7 5.78 -9.95 9.63
N ALA A 8 5.73 -9.44 8.40
CA ALA A 8 6.08 -10.22 7.22
C ALA A 8 7.54 -10.69 7.33
N VAL A 9 7.75 -11.84 7.99
CA VAL A 9 9.06 -12.46 8.13
C VAL A 9 9.53 -12.83 6.73
N TYR A 10 10.62 -12.20 6.31
CA TYR A 10 11.32 -12.46 5.07
C TYR A 10 11.34 -13.96 4.74
N CYS A 11 10.69 -14.34 3.63
CA CYS A 11 10.72 -15.70 3.11
C CYS A 11 11.92 -15.85 2.17
N PRO A 12 13.01 -16.54 2.55
CA PRO A 12 14.23 -16.63 1.74
C PRO A 12 14.07 -17.55 0.51
N LYS A 13 12.89 -18.16 0.32
CA LYS A 13 12.68 -19.23 -0.66
C LYS A 13 12.19 -18.77 -2.03
N VAL A 14 12.20 -17.47 -2.32
CA VAL A 14 12.08 -16.99 -3.69
C VAL A 14 13.45 -16.47 -4.09
N LEU A 15 14.21 -17.31 -4.78
CA LEU A 15 15.43 -16.95 -5.49
C LEU A 15 15.11 -15.87 -6.54
N THR A 16 15.12 -14.60 -6.15
CA THR A 16 15.27 -13.48 -7.07
C THR A 16 16.71 -12.99 -6.99
N GLU A 17 17.66 -13.82 -7.43
CA GLU A 17 19.08 -13.44 -7.46
C GLU A 17 19.41 -12.34 -8.48
N ASN A 18 18.46 -11.80 -9.25
CA ASN A 18 18.78 -10.88 -10.36
C ASN A 18 17.89 -9.64 -10.49
N SER A 19 17.41 -9.04 -9.39
CA SER A 19 17.02 -7.62 -9.49
C SER A 19 17.01 -6.90 -8.13
N PRO A 20 18.11 -6.23 -7.74
CA PRO A 20 18.13 -5.37 -6.55
C PRO A 20 17.20 -4.15 -6.64
N THR A 21 16.48 -3.96 -7.76
CA THR A 21 15.55 -2.86 -7.99
C THR A 21 14.07 -3.27 -7.94
N SER A 22 13.76 -4.54 -7.70
CA SER A 22 12.36 -4.96 -7.55
C SER A 22 11.80 -4.44 -6.21
N PRO A 23 10.81 -3.53 -6.22
CA PRO A 23 10.26 -2.97 -4.98
C PRO A 23 9.56 -4.04 -4.12
N LEU A 24 9.20 -5.18 -4.71
CA LEU A 24 8.52 -6.30 -4.04
C LEU A 24 9.44 -7.13 -3.13
N GLY A 25 10.77 -7.01 -3.30
CA GLY A 25 11.74 -7.75 -2.49
C GLY A 25 12.39 -6.92 -1.38
N ARG A 26 12.07 -5.63 -1.28
CA ARG A 26 12.72 -4.71 -0.34
C ARG A 26 12.00 -4.76 1.00
N ALA A 27 12.75 -4.96 2.09
CA ALA A 27 12.22 -4.83 3.43
C ALA A 27 11.67 -3.41 3.64
N PHE A 28 10.45 -3.32 4.19
CA PHE A 28 9.82 -2.03 4.51
C PHE A 28 10.50 -1.34 5.70
N HIS A 29 10.93 -2.12 6.69
CA HIS A 29 11.75 -1.64 7.81
C HIS A 29 13.23 -1.95 7.58
N PRO A 30 14.15 -1.07 7.98
CA PRO A 30 15.56 -1.42 8.10
C PRO A 30 15.70 -2.57 9.11
N THR A 31 16.56 -3.54 8.81
CA THR A 31 16.82 -4.73 9.64
C THR A 31 17.69 -4.44 10.87
N ASP A 32 17.78 -3.18 11.32
CA ASP A 32 18.69 -2.82 12.41
C ASP A 32 18.03 -3.08 13.76
N ASP A 33 18.75 -3.80 14.62
CA ASP A 33 18.42 -4.14 16.02
C ASP A 33 18.21 -2.91 16.94
N GLU A 34 18.24 -1.68 16.40
CA GLU A 34 18.06 -0.41 17.12
C GLU A 34 17.00 0.52 16.48
N ALA A 35 16.08 -0.01 15.67
CA ALA A 35 15.02 0.83 15.09
C ALA A 35 14.08 1.37 16.20
N ASP A 36 14.18 2.68 16.45
CA ASP A 36 13.30 3.41 17.36
C ASP A 36 11.81 3.16 16.99
N PRO A 37 10.97 2.68 17.94
CA PRO A 37 9.57 2.39 17.69
C PRO A 37 8.79 3.56 17.09
N GLN A 38 9.14 4.80 17.44
CA GLN A 38 8.50 5.99 16.91
C GLN A 38 8.88 6.23 15.45
N THR A 39 10.14 5.99 15.08
CA THR A 39 10.60 6.08 13.69
C THR A 39 9.94 5.01 12.80
N ASN A 40 9.77 3.79 13.30
CA ASN A 40 9.03 2.73 12.58
C ASN A 40 7.56 3.09 12.36
N LEU A 41 6.90 3.64 13.39
CA LEU A 41 5.51 4.07 13.30
C LEU A 41 5.30 5.19 12.27
N LEU A 42 6.21 6.16 12.20
CA LEU A 42 6.17 7.20 11.18
C LEU A 42 6.42 6.66 9.77
N ALA A 43 7.34 5.70 9.63
CA ALA A 43 7.59 5.01 8.35
C ALA A 43 6.35 4.24 7.88
N ASP A 44 5.66 3.55 8.78
CA ASP A 44 4.41 2.84 8.49
C ASP A 44 3.31 3.79 8.01
N LEU A 45 3.10 4.90 8.73
CA LEU A 45 2.13 5.92 8.34
C LEU A 45 2.43 6.52 6.96
N ALA A 46 3.71 6.80 6.68
CA ALA A 46 4.14 7.29 5.38
C ALA A 46 3.91 6.23 4.27
N GLY A 47 4.22 4.97 4.55
CA GLY A 47 4.00 3.84 3.63
C GLY A 47 2.53 3.61 3.32
N ILE A 48 1.67 3.64 4.34
CA ILE A 48 0.20 3.51 4.19
C ILE A 48 -0.35 4.66 3.35
N ASN A 49 0.06 5.90 3.62
CA ASN A 49 -0.39 7.06 2.85
C ASN A 49 0.06 6.96 1.38
N MET A 50 1.30 6.53 1.14
CA MET A 50 1.80 6.29 -0.22
C MET A 50 0.99 5.21 -0.95
N ALA A 51 0.69 4.09 -0.27
CA ALA A 51 -0.12 3.01 -0.83
C ALA A 51 -1.53 3.50 -1.20
N ILE A 52 -2.20 4.24 -0.32
CA ILE A 52 -3.52 4.82 -0.58
C ILE A 52 -3.49 5.73 -1.81
N ASN A 53 -2.49 6.59 -1.94
CA ASN A 53 -2.35 7.49 -3.09
C ASN A 53 -2.16 6.73 -4.41
N VAL A 54 -1.34 5.67 -4.41
CA VAL A 54 -1.14 4.83 -5.60
C VAL A 54 -2.43 4.10 -5.97
N LEU A 55 -3.13 3.50 -5.00
CA LEU A 55 -4.39 2.80 -5.23
C LEU A 55 -5.49 3.73 -5.76
N ASN A 56 -5.59 4.95 -5.22
CA ASN A 56 -6.51 5.97 -5.73
C ASN A 56 -6.17 6.37 -7.18
N GLY A 57 -4.88 6.52 -7.51
CA GLY A 57 -4.44 6.78 -8.89
C GLY A 57 -4.85 5.67 -9.87
N ILE A 58 -4.73 4.41 -9.44
CA ILE A 58 -5.17 3.24 -10.23
C ILE A 58 -6.69 3.27 -10.46
N LEU A 59 -7.47 3.57 -9.42
CA LEU A 59 -8.93 3.70 -9.53
C LEU A 59 -9.32 4.83 -10.50
N ALA A 60 -8.72 6.01 -10.34
CA ALA A 60 -8.98 7.17 -11.18
C ALA A 60 -8.60 6.94 -12.65
N ASN A 61 -7.49 6.23 -12.91
CA ASN A 61 -7.12 5.84 -14.27
C ASN A 61 -8.15 4.88 -14.87
N SER A 62 -8.59 3.88 -14.11
CA SER A 62 -9.61 2.94 -14.57
C SER A 62 -10.97 3.61 -14.83
N GLU A 63 -11.34 4.64 -14.06
CA GLU A 63 -12.56 5.42 -14.28
C GLU A 63 -12.42 6.31 -15.53
N SER A 64 -11.31 7.03 -15.64
CA SER A 64 -11.01 7.90 -16.79
C SER A 64 -11.03 7.13 -18.12
N PHE A 65 -10.53 5.89 -18.15
CA PHE A 65 -10.63 5.03 -19.32
C PHE A 65 -12.08 4.73 -19.72
N ARG A 66 -12.95 4.42 -18.73
CA ARG A 66 -14.37 4.10 -18.97
C ARG A 66 -15.10 5.31 -19.52
N ASP A 67 -14.84 6.49 -18.97
CA ASP A 67 -15.40 7.75 -19.44
C ASP A 67 -14.96 8.07 -20.87
N ARG A 68 -13.64 8.03 -21.16
CA ARG A 68 -13.10 8.26 -22.51
C ARG A 68 -13.71 7.32 -23.54
N ARG A 69 -13.88 6.03 -23.19
CA ARG A 69 -14.52 5.04 -24.07
C ARG A 69 -16.00 5.34 -24.31
N ALA A 70 -16.72 5.88 -23.32
CA ALA A 70 -18.11 6.30 -23.50
C ALA A 70 -18.26 7.49 -24.47
N TYR A 71 -17.22 8.30 -24.62
CA TYR A 71 -17.15 9.42 -25.57
C TYR A 71 -16.45 9.09 -26.89
N GLU A 72 -16.20 7.80 -27.18
CA GLU A 72 -15.51 7.31 -28.41
C GLU A 72 -14.10 7.91 -28.62
N VAL A 73 -13.46 8.37 -27.56
CA VAL A 73 -12.08 8.88 -27.61
C VAL A 73 -11.10 7.71 -27.57
N ALA A 74 -10.10 7.70 -28.44
CA ALA A 74 -9.02 6.71 -28.41
C ALA A 74 -8.28 6.80 -27.06
N GLY A 75 -8.15 5.67 -26.35
CA GLY A 75 -7.38 5.60 -25.10
C GLY A 75 -5.89 5.81 -25.33
N GLU A 76 -5.19 6.28 -24.31
CA GLU A 76 -3.73 6.37 -24.34
C GLU A 76 -3.09 4.99 -24.06
N ASP A 77 -1.90 4.75 -24.63
CA ASP A 77 -1.17 3.50 -24.42
C ASP A 77 -0.88 3.27 -22.93
N GLY A 78 -1.36 2.15 -22.39
CA GLY A 78 -1.20 1.76 -20.98
C GLY A 78 -2.44 1.95 -20.11
N GLU A 79 -3.48 2.62 -20.59
CA GLU A 79 -4.76 2.68 -19.88
C GLU A 79 -5.56 1.39 -20.14
N LEU A 80 -5.65 0.53 -19.13
CA LEU A 80 -6.52 -0.63 -19.16
C LEU A 80 -7.53 -0.52 -18.01
N PRO A 81 -8.84 -0.67 -18.28
CA PRO A 81 -9.83 -0.63 -17.22
C PRO A 81 -9.59 -1.84 -16.32
N LEU A 82 -9.56 -1.59 -15.01
CA LEU A 82 -9.62 -2.69 -14.06
C LEU A 82 -10.96 -3.43 -14.23
N PRO A 83 -10.94 -4.77 -14.16
CA PRO A 83 -12.16 -5.56 -14.01
C PRO A 83 -12.99 -5.06 -12.82
N PRO A 84 -14.34 -5.13 -12.85
CA PRO A 84 -15.18 -4.68 -11.75
C PRO A 84 -14.79 -5.26 -10.38
N THR A 85 -14.47 -6.54 -10.32
CA THR A 85 -14.02 -7.22 -9.09
C THR A 85 -12.69 -6.68 -8.57
N CYS A 86 -11.79 -6.27 -9.46
CA CYS A 86 -10.53 -5.62 -9.07
C CYS A 86 -10.77 -4.21 -8.52
N VAL A 87 -11.71 -3.45 -9.10
CA VAL A 87 -12.10 -2.13 -8.59
C VAL A 87 -12.64 -2.24 -7.16
N GLU A 88 -13.55 -3.19 -6.91
CA GLU A 88 -14.09 -3.45 -5.57
C GLU A 88 -13.00 -3.84 -4.57
N GLY A 89 -12.08 -4.72 -4.98
CA GLY A 89 -10.94 -5.12 -4.14
C GLY A 89 -10.00 -3.97 -3.80
N VAL A 90 -9.69 -3.10 -4.77
CA VAL A 90 -8.85 -1.92 -4.56
C VAL A 90 -9.56 -0.90 -3.66
N PHE A 91 -10.86 -0.69 -3.84
CA PHE A 91 -11.66 0.18 -2.97
C PHE A 91 -11.69 -0.33 -1.52
N ALA A 92 -11.89 -1.64 -1.33
CA ALA A 92 -11.82 -2.27 -0.02
C ALA A 92 -10.43 -2.12 0.60
N ALA A 93 -9.35 -2.30 -0.18
CA ALA A 93 -7.98 -2.10 0.29
C ALA A 93 -7.75 -0.66 0.78
N VAL A 94 -8.19 0.35 0.03
CA VAL A 94 -8.13 1.76 0.46
C VAL A 94 -8.89 1.96 1.77
N HIS A 95 -10.10 1.40 1.90
CA HIS A 95 -10.88 1.50 3.13
C HIS A 95 -10.17 0.90 4.35
N TYR A 96 -9.62 -0.30 4.22
CA TYR A 96 -8.92 -0.98 5.32
C TYR A 96 -7.60 -0.28 5.66
N LEU A 97 -6.83 0.16 4.67
CA LEU A 97 -5.58 0.90 4.88
C LEU A 97 -5.82 2.24 5.56
N SER A 98 -6.87 2.99 5.19
CA SER A 98 -7.24 4.23 5.86
C SER A 98 -7.58 4.01 7.33
N ARG A 99 -8.43 3.01 7.63
CA ARG A 99 -8.77 2.64 9.01
C ARG A 99 -7.55 2.21 9.82
N TYR A 100 -6.65 1.45 9.20
CA TYR A 100 -5.43 1.02 9.86
C TYR A 100 -4.50 2.21 10.13
N GLY A 101 -4.31 3.10 9.16
CA GLY A 101 -3.55 4.34 9.32
C GLY A 101 -4.10 5.25 10.43
N GLU A 102 -5.41 5.42 10.52
CA GLU A 102 -6.06 6.14 11.63
C GLU A 102 -5.75 5.49 12.98
N SER A 103 -5.85 4.16 13.08
CA SER A 103 -5.55 3.42 14.31
C SER A 103 -4.09 3.58 14.77
N LEU A 104 -3.17 3.62 13.81
CA LEU A 104 -1.75 3.88 14.07
C LEU A 104 -1.50 5.33 14.48
N GLY A 105 -2.19 6.28 13.87
CA GLY A 105 -2.14 7.69 14.25
C GLY A 105 -2.56 7.92 15.70
N TYR A 106 -3.63 7.25 16.16
CA TYR A 106 -4.03 7.32 17.58
C TYR A 106 -2.96 6.75 18.52
N ARG A 107 -2.32 5.64 18.15
CA ARG A 107 -1.22 5.05 18.94
C ARG A 107 -0.01 5.98 19.01
N ALA A 108 0.30 6.68 17.91
CA ALA A 108 1.38 7.66 17.87
C ALA A 108 1.14 8.80 18.85
N MET A 109 -0.11 9.30 18.94
CA MET A 109 -0.44 10.38 19.88
C MET A 109 -0.48 9.90 21.33
N ALA A 110 -0.99 8.69 21.60
CA ALA A 110 -1.07 8.13 22.95
C ALA A 110 0.30 7.84 23.58
N GLY A 111 1.32 7.53 22.77
CA GLY A 111 2.70 7.31 23.25
C GLY A 111 3.48 8.59 23.54
N VAL A 112 2.96 9.77 23.20
CA VAL A 112 3.60 11.07 23.43
C VAL A 112 3.20 11.68 24.79
N GLU A 113 2.15 11.16 25.43
CA GLU A 113 1.61 11.69 26.70
C GLU A 113 2.10 10.95 27.97
N SER A 114 3.00 9.97 27.83
CA SER A 114 3.51 9.10 28.92
C SER A 114 5.00 9.23 29.12
#